data_AF-A0A971FYL6-F1
#
_entry.id   AF-A0A971FYL6-F1
#
_cell.length_a   1.000
_cell.length_b   1.000
_cell.length_c   1.000
_cell.angle_alpha   90.00
_cell.angle_beta   90.00
_cell.angle_gamma   90.00
#
_symmetry.space_group_name_H-M   'P 1'
#
loop_
_entity.id
_entity.type
_entity.pdbx_description
1 polymer ?
#
loop_
_entity_poly.entity_id
_entity_poly.type
_entity_poly.pdbx_seq_one_letter_code
_entity_poly.pdbx_strand_id
1 'polypeptide(L)'
;MATHEPELTEPVDLCTPDGRRLNPAAKGWSRRPLHRANLAGRWGRTKRWDYWCVQSDDLILTLTFADVDYLGLVAVEWIEPHTGRTGRGFDGRPGARGIHLPEVAGQGHLEHRSRRIDATIDYRDDATVLTAHWTDPKRGDGHLDIRVAQPPGHESLNVVIPWDEQRFQFTSKHQARPATGTVTIDGEERTIGGAGDPAWGIFDAGRGRWPYHTIWNWGGAAGDSADGRRVGVQIGAKWTAGTGFTENGVIVDGRLEKIGEELDWSYDWDRPMEPWRVRDSSGALDIELVPDHDRHSRLALGFAHNEVHQVFGRWTGSVPDGDGGTLRVEAILGFAEESRSRW
;
A
#
# COMPACT_ATOMS: atom_id res chain seq x y z
N MET A 1 14.44 5.74 18.28
CA MET A 1 13.99 6.88 19.12
C MET A 1 12.50 6.96 18.93
N ALA A 2 11.75 7.07 20.04
CA ALA A 2 10.30 7.25 19.96
C ALA A 2 9.98 8.55 19.22
N THR A 3 8.93 8.51 18.40
CA THR A 3 8.38 9.65 17.69
C THR A 3 7.15 10.18 18.44
N HIS A 4 6.81 11.44 18.18
CA HIS A 4 5.80 12.18 18.96
C HIS A 4 4.74 12.82 18.05
N GLU A 5 4.51 12.25 16.87
CA GLU A 5 3.45 12.72 15.98
C GLU A 5 2.07 12.64 16.64
N PRO A 6 1.29 13.73 16.61
CA PRO A 6 -0.01 13.75 17.27
C PRO A 6 -1.03 12.91 16.49
N GLU A 7 -1.94 12.26 17.22
CA GLU A 7 -3.14 11.68 16.61
C GLU A 7 -4.15 12.80 16.30
N LEU A 8 -4.65 12.81 15.08
CA LEU A 8 -5.69 13.70 14.59
C LEU A 8 -7.04 12.99 14.71
N THR A 9 -8.03 13.69 15.26
CA THR A 9 -9.39 13.18 15.48
C THR A 9 -10.45 13.87 14.62
N GLU A 10 -10.08 14.98 13.97
CA GLU A 10 -10.96 15.82 13.14
C GLU A 10 -10.40 15.98 11.72
N PRO A 11 -11.26 16.17 10.70
CA PRO A 11 -10.83 16.41 9.33
C PRO A 11 -9.90 17.62 9.19
N VAL A 12 -8.91 17.52 8.29
CA VAL A 12 -7.92 18.59 8.08
C VAL A 12 -7.50 18.69 6.61
N ASP A 13 -7.28 19.92 6.14
CA ASP A 13 -6.64 20.14 4.85
C ASP A 13 -5.15 19.84 4.92
N LEU A 14 -4.66 18.99 4.02
CA LEU A 14 -3.24 18.62 3.94
C LEU A 14 -2.36 19.83 3.67
N CYS A 15 -2.83 20.76 2.84
CA CYS A 15 -2.08 21.94 2.41
C CYS A 15 -2.72 23.24 2.91
N THR A 16 -1.93 24.31 2.92
CA THR A 16 -2.42 25.70 2.98
C THR A 16 -3.49 25.95 1.89
N PRO A 17 -4.36 26.97 2.02
CA PRO A 17 -5.47 27.18 1.08
C PRO A 17 -5.07 27.30 -0.41
N ASP A 18 -3.82 27.70 -0.71
CA ASP A 18 -3.28 27.76 -2.06
C ASP A 18 -2.80 26.39 -2.62
N GLY A 19 -2.84 25.34 -1.79
CA GLY A 19 -2.40 23.99 -2.09
C GLY A 19 -0.89 23.79 -2.19
N ARG A 20 -0.07 24.81 -1.87
CA ARG A 20 1.37 24.83 -2.18
C ARG A 20 2.27 24.40 -1.04
N ARG A 21 1.84 24.55 0.22
CA ARG A 21 2.66 24.18 1.38
C ARG A 21 1.88 23.26 2.32
N LEU A 22 2.60 22.45 3.08
CA LEU A 22 2.03 21.63 4.14
C LEU A 22 1.32 22.53 5.16
N ASN A 23 0.07 22.22 5.48
CA ASN A 23 -0.62 22.83 6.61
C ASN A 23 0.02 22.34 7.92
N PRO A 24 0.52 23.21 8.81
CA PRO A 24 1.09 22.78 10.09
C PRO A 24 0.13 21.92 10.93
N ALA A 25 -1.19 22.18 10.85
CA ALA A 25 -2.21 21.40 11.56
C ALA A 25 -2.42 19.98 10.98
N ALA A 26 -1.96 19.72 9.76
CA ALA A 26 -2.06 18.40 9.13
C ALA A 26 -0.94 17.44 9.52
N LYS A 27 0.08 17.90 10.26
CA LYS A 27 1.17 17.06 10.77
C LYS A 27 0.65 16.16 11.87
N GLY A 28 0.54 14.88 11.59
CA GLY A 28 0.07 13.89 12.53
C GLY A 28 -0.30 12.59 11.83
N TRP A 29 -0.91 11.70 12.58
CA TRP A 29 -1.49 10.47 12.09
C TRP A 29 -2.95 10.33 12.53
N SER A 30 -3.71 9.40 11.97
CA SER A 30 -5.09 9.13 12.36
C SER A 30 -5.51 7.71 12.02
N ARG A 31 -6.52 7.21 12.75
CA ARG A 31 -7.10 5.86 12.63
C ARG A 31 -8.05 5.68 11.44
N ARG A 32 -8.34 6.77 10.71
CA ARG A 32 -9.21 6.80 9.53
C ARG A 32 -8.78 7.94 8.61
N PRO A 33 -9.12 7.94 7.31
CA PRO A 33 -8.74 9.02 6.41
C PRO A 33 -9.40 10.36 6.81
N LEU A 34 -8.62 11.25 7.45
CA LEU A 34 -9.08 12.59 7.88
C LEU A 34 -8.48 13.72 7.03
N HIS A 35 -7.42 13.45 6.28
CA HIS A 35 -6.77 14.44 5.44
C HIS A 35 -7.51 14.62 4.11
N ARG A 36 -7.89 15.85 3.81
CA ARG A 36 -8.26 16.27 2.45
C ARG A 36 -7.01 16.76 1.72
N ALA A 37 -6.55 16.00 0.72
CA ALA A 37 -5.34 16.29 -0.03
C ALA A 37 -5.56 17.36 -1.13
N ASN A 38 -5.81 18.59 -0.70
CA ASN A 38 -6.01 19.80 -1.52
C ASN A 38 -4.71 20.31 -2.22
N LEU A 39 -3.99 19.40 -2.88
CA LEU A 39 -2.71 19.68 -3.55
C LEU A 39 -2.90 20.49 -4.83
N ALA A 40 -2.32 21.71 -4.90
CA ALA A 40 -2.38 22.58 -6.07
C ALA A 40 -1.07 23.35 -6.34
N GLY A 41 -0.94 23.88 -7.56
CA GLY A 41 0.05 24.92 -7.87
C GLY A 41 1.52 24.51 -8.01
N ARG A 42 1.83 23.21 -8.17
CA ARG A 42 3.19 22.70 -8.42
C ARG A 42 3.21 21.52 -9.39
N TRP A 43 2.90 21.80 -10.65
CA TRP A 43 2.93 20.78 -11.71
C TRP A 43 4.34 20.20 -11.89
N GLY A 44 4.42 18.89 -12.11
CA GLY A 44 5.64 18.10 -12.27
C GLY A 44 6.26 17.60 -10.96
N ARG A 45 5.61 17.83 -9.81
CA ARG A 45 6.10 17.39 -8.49
C ARG A 45 5.06 16.65 -7.68
N THR A 46 3.78 16.83 -8.02
CA THR A 46 2.69 16.26 -7.25
C THR A 46 2.45 14.84 -7.71
N LYS A 47 2.37 13.93 -6.74
CA LYS A 47 2.17 12.52 -6.99
C LYS A 47 1.00 12.04 -6.15
N ARG A 48 0.09 11.31 -6.79
CA ARG A 48 -1.13 10.75 -6.23
C ARG A 48 -1.30 9.34 -6.75
N TRP A 49 -1.63 8.40 -5.88
CA TRP A 49 -2.01 7.06 -6.31
C TRP A 49 -2.97 6.42 -5.33
N ASP A 50 -3.85 5.59 -5.86
CA ASP A 50 -4.61 4.60 -5.11
C ASP A 50 -4.18 3.24 -5.65
N TYR A 51 -3.53 2.47 -4.79
CA TYR A 51 -3.05 1.12 -5.05
C TYR A 51 -3.82 0.15 -4.17
N TRP A 52 -4.50 -0.80 -4.81
CA TRP A 52 -5.04 -1.98 -4.15
C TRP A 52 -4.19 -3.18 -4.49
N CYS A 53 -3.86 -3.97 -3.47
CA CYS A 53 -3.35 -5.33 -3.61
C CYS A 53 -4.32 -6.28 -2.93
N VAL A 54 -4.68 -7.35 -3.62
CA VAL A 54 -5.46 -8.47 -3.07
C VAL A 54 -4.53 -9.67 -3.07
N GLN A 55 -4.21 -10.15 -1.87
CA GLN A 55 -3.27 -11.23 -1.66
C GLN A 55 -4.00 -12.47 -1.14
N SER A 56 -3.87 -13.57 -1.86
CA SER A 56 -4.21 -14.94 -1.46
C SER A 56 -2.94 -15.80 -1.48
N ASP A 57 -3.05 -17.08 -1.13
CA ASP A 57 -1.91 -18.00 -1.13
C ASP A 57 -1.32 -18.18 -2.54
N ASP A 58 -2.20 -18.40 -3.52
CA ASP A 58 -1.83 -18.76 -4.89
C ASP A 58 -1.79 -17.58 -5.86
N LEU A 59 -2.35 -16.44 -5.48
CA LEU A 59 -2.50 -15.30 -6.38
C LEU A 59 -2.40 -13.95 -5.65
N ILE A 60 -1.61 -13.05 -6.24
CA ILE A 60 -1.55 -11.63 -5.89
C ILE A 60 -2.11 -10.85 -7.08
N LEU A 61 -3.09 -9.99 -6.81
CA LEU A 61 -3.71 -9.10 -7.77
C LEU A 61 -3.50 -7.67 -7.34
N THR A 62 -3.14 -6.78 -8.27
CA THR A 62 -3.04 -5.36 -7.99
C THR A 62 -3.89 -4.56 -8.96
N LEU A 63 -4.48 -3.47 -8.48
CA LEU A 63 -5.15 -2.45 -9.31
C LEU A 63 -4.68 -1.08 -8.84
N THR A 64 -4.05 -0.34 -9.76
CA THR A 64 -3.45 0.96 -9.47
C THR A 64 -4.06 2.03 -10.36
N PHE A 65 -4.47 3.14 -9.76
CA PHE A 65 -4.67 4.42 -10.42
C PHE A 65 -3.62 5.39 -9.90
N ALA A 66 -2.87 6.04 -10.79
CA ALA A 66 -1.90 7.06 -10.37
C ALA A 66 -1.86 8.27 -11.30
N ASP A 67 -1.62 9.42 -10.70
CA ASP A 67 -1.38 10.72 -11.32
C ASP A 67 -0.08 11.29 -10.72
N VAL A 68 0.95 11.39 -11.56
CA VAL A 68 2.24 11.99 -11.19
C VAL A 68 2.51 13.28 -11.96
N ASP A 69 1.44 14.04 -12.25
CA ASP A 69 1.35 15.26 -13.06
C ASP A 69 1.66 15.08 -14.55
N TYR A 70 2.86 14.60 -14.90
CA TYR A 70 3.28 14.45 -16.31
C TYR A 70 2.88 13.11 -16.92
N LEU A 71 2.49 12.14 -16.09
CA LEU A 71 2.01 10.82 -16.50
C LEU A 71 0.91 10.39 -15.53
N GLY A 72 -0.23 9.97 -16.07
CA GLY A 72 -1.20 9.16 -15.36
C GLY A 72 -1.08 7.72 -15.81
N LEU A 73 -1.43 6.78 -14.96
CA LEU A 73 -1.47 5.37 -15.32
C LEU A 73 -2.62 4.66 -14.63
N VAL A 74 -3.14 3.65 -15.32
CA VAL A 74 -4.01 2.63 -14.76
C VAL A 74 -3.39 1.28 -15.08
N ALA A 75 -3.19 0.47 -14.06
CA ALA A 75 -2.51 -0.81 -14.18
C ALA A 75 -3.22 -1.89 -13.38
N VAL A 76 -3.34 -3.06 -13.98
CA VAL A 76 -3.64 -4.32 -13.30
C VAL A 76 -2.40 -5.19 -13.42
N GLU A 77 -1.97 -5.81 -12.33
CA GLU A 77 -0.95 -6.85 -12.39
C GLU A 77 -1.41 -8.07 -11.61
N TRP A 78 -1.04 -9.25 -12.09
CA TRP A 78 -1.30 -10.50 -11.40
C TRP A 78 -0.01 -11.31 -11.32
N ILE A 79 0.16 -12.02 -10.20
CA ILE A 79 1.32 -12.84 -9.90
C ILE A 79 0.84 -14.14 -9.28
N GLU A 80 1.30 -15.27 -9.81
CA GLU A 80 1.21 -16.60 -9.21
C GLU A 80 2.57 -16.92 -8.56
N PRO A 81 2.74 -16.72 -7.24
CA PRO A 81 4.06 -16.83 -6.60
C PRO A 81 4.73 -18.18 -6.82
N HIS A 82 3.96 -19.26 -6.69
CA HIS A 82 4.46 -20.64 -6.79
C HIS A 82 4.92 -21.05 -8.19
N THR A 83 4.27 -20.54 -9.24
CA THR A 83 4.65 -20.85 -10.63
C THR A 83 5.58 -19.80 -11.23
N GLY A 84 5.68 -18.63 -10.60
CA GLY A 84 6.36 -17.45 -11.14
C GLY A 84 5.65 -16.82 -12.35
N ARG A 85 4.44 -17.27 -12.70
CA ARG A 85 3.68 -16.65 -13.79
C ARG A 85 3.20 -15.28 -13.37
N THR A 86 3.40 -14.32 -14.27
CA THR A 86 2.91 -12.96 -14.10
C THR A 86 2.30 -12.45 -15.41
N GLY A 87 1.43 -11.46 -15.28
CA GLY A 87 0.84 -10.72 -16.38
C GLY A 87 0.33 -9.37 -15.93
N ARG A 88 0.01 -8.51 -16.90
CA ARG A 88 -0.44 -7.14 -16.63
C ARG A 88 -1.32 -6.53 -17.71
N GLY A 89 -2.24 -5.68 -17.28
CA GLY A 89 -2.88 -4.64 -18.07
C GLY A 89 -2.27 -3.28 -17.75
N PHE A 90 -2.00 -2.45 -18.76
CA PHE A 90 -1.41 -1.12 -18.54
C PHE A 90 -1.89 -0.10 -19.57
N ASP A 91 -2.31 1.07 -19.09
CA ASP A 91 -2.55 2.24 -19.91
C ASP A 91 -1.93 3.49 -19.28
N GLY A 92 -1.05 4.14 -20.04
CA GLY A 92 -0.36 5.37 -19.65
C GLY A 92 -0.94 6.59 -20.36
N ARG A 93 -1.21 7.66 -19.62
CA ARG A 93 -1.87 8.88 -20.08
C ARG A 93 -0.92 10.08 -19.93
N PRO A 94 -0.38 10.64 -21.02
CA PRO A 94 0.43 11.84 -20.94
C PRO A 94 -0.30 12.98 -20.23
N GLY A 95 0.39 13.67 -19.32
CA GLY A 95 -0.17 14.76 -18.52
C GLY A 95 -1.30 14.33 -17.57
N ALA A 96 -1.34 13.06 -17.19
CA ALA A 96 -2.40 12.44 -16.38
C ALA A 96 -3.83 12.66 -16.90
N ARG A 97 -3.97 12.86 -18.22
CA ARG A 97 -5.24 13.22 -18.83
C ARG A 97 -6.32 12.15 -18.59
N GLY A 98 -7.40 12.58 -17.94
CA GLY A 98 -8.56 11.74 -17.64
C GLY A 98 -8.40 10.86 -16.40
N ILE A 99 -7.28 10.98 -15.66
CA ILE A 99 -7.09 10.32 -14.38
C ILE A 99 -7.37 11.36 -13.28
N HIS A 100 -8.38 11.09 -12.46
CA HIS A 100 -8.80 11.99 -11.39
C HIS A 100 -8.92 11.20 -10.10
N LEU A 101 -7.99 11.41 -9.17
CA LEU A 101 -8.03 10.79 -7.85
C LEU A 101 -8.81 11.66 -6.84
N PRO A 102 -9.52 11.04 -5.88
CA PRO A 102 -10.20 11.77 -4.83
C PRO A 102 -9.19 12.48 -3.90
N GLU A 103 -9.60 13.63 -3.37
CA GLU A 103 -8.79 14.37 -2.39
C GLU A 103 -8.72 13.64 -1.04
N VAL A 104 -9.78 12.92 -0.66
CA VAL A 104 -9.79 12.05 0.52
C VAL A 104 -9.54 10.63 0.06
N ALA A 105 -8.53 9.96 0.64
CA ALA A 105 -8.20 8.59 0.29
C ALA A 105 -9.33 7.62 0.62
N GLY A 106 -9.57 6.65 -0.27
CA GLY A 106 -10.56 5.60 -0.04
C GLY A 106 -12.01 6.07 -0.11
N GLN A 107 -12.29 7.14 -0.85
CA GLN A 107 -13.66 7.68 -1.02
C GLN A 107 -14.01 7.91 -2.48
N GLY A 108 -15.30 7.83 -2.78
CA GLY A 108 -15.85 8.10 -4.11
C GLY A 108 -15.65 6.95 -5.08
N HIS A 109 -15.42 7.30 -6.34
CA HIS A 109 -15.36 6.35 -7.45
C HIS A 109 -14.24 6.75 -8.40
N LEU A 110 -13.44 5.77 -8.81
CA LEU A 110 -12.41 5.91 -9.81
C LEU A 110 -12.81 5.05 -11.01
N GLU A 111 -12.75 5.61 -12.21
CA GLU A 111 -12.98 4.88 -13.45
C GLU A 111 -12.00 5.29 -14.52
N HIS A 112 -11.65 4.34 -15.38
CA HIS A 112 -10.90 4.60 -16.59
C HIS A 112 -11.24 3.58 -17.66
N ARG A 113 -11.48 4.07 -18.88
CA ARG A 113 -11.80 3.23 -20.04
C ARG A 113 -10.86 3.49 -21.19
N SER A 114 -10.28 2.42 -21.71
CA SER A 114 -9.55 2.41 -22.96
C SER A 114 -9.67 1.05 -23.66
N ARG A 115 -9.05 0.92 -24.83
CA ARG A 115 -8.99 -0.36 -25.55
C ARG A 115 -8.13 -1.42 -24.84
N ARG A 116 -7.25 -1.01 -23.91
CA ARG A 116 -6.31 -1.91 -23.23
C ARG A 116 -6.78 -2.27 -21.83
N ILE A 117 -7.53 -1.39 -21.19
CA ILE A 117 -7.99 -1.56 -19.82
C ILE A 117 -9.28 -0.76 -19.59
N ASP A 118 -10.28 -1.41 -19.01
CA ASP A 118 -11.48 -0.81 -18.43
C ASP A 118 -11.46 -1.19 -16.95
N ALA A 119 -11.31 -0.22 -16.06
CA ALA A 119 -11.15 -0.48 -14.63
C ALA A 119 -11.94 0.50 -13.79
N THR A 120 -12.41 0.02 -12.64
CA THR A 120 -13.15 0.79 -11.65
C THR A 120 -12.71 0.41 -10.23
N ILE A 121 -12.61 1.42 -9.36
CA ILE A 121 -12.55 1.27 -7.91
C ILE A 121 -13.74 2.04 -7.32
N ASP A 122 -14.68 1.33 -6.74
CA ASP A 122 -15.88 1.88 -6.14
C ASP A 122 -15.80 1.75 -4.61
N TYR A 123 -15.63 2.88 -3.92
CA TYR A 123 -15.52 2.93 -2.46
C TYR A 123 -16.91 3.09 -1.85
N ARG A 124 -17.40 2.04 -1.18
CA ARG A 124 -18.69 1.98 -0.50
C ARG A 124 -18.49 1.94 1.02
N ASP A 125 -19.56 2.17 1.77
CA ASP A 125 -19.51 2.18 3.24
C ASP A 125 -19.09 0.83 3.84
N ASP A 126 -19.46 -0.28 3.18
CA ASP A 126 -19.28 -1.64 3.66
C ASP A 126 -18.21 -2.44 2.91
N ALA A 127 -17.66 -1.90 1.82
CA ALA A 127 -16.62 -2.53 1.01
C ALA A 127 -16.02 -1.57 -0.02
N THR A 128 -14.88 -1.97 -0.58
CA THR A 128 -14.38 -1.46 -1.85
C THR A 128 -14.61 -2.52 -2.92
N VAL A 129 -15.20 -2.15 -4.06
CA VAL A 129 -15.37 -3.05 -5.20
C VAL A 129 -14.36 -2.69 -6.29
N LEU A 130 -13.56 -3.67 -6.67
CA LEU A 130 -12.54 -3.57 -7.70
C LEU A 130 -13.04 -4.36 -8.91
N THR A 131 -13.21 -3.70 -10.05
CA THR A 131 -13.53 -4.39 -11.30
C THR A 131 -12.53 -3.97 -12.38
N ALA A 132 -12.02 -4.91 -13.15
CA ALA A 132 -11.20 -4.58 -14.30
C ALA A 132 -11.35 -5.60 -15.43
N HIS A 133 -11.27 -5.13 -16.66
CA HIS A 133 -10.99 -5.92 -17.85
C HIS A 133 -9.70 -5.38 -18.47
N TRP A 134 -8.79 -6.26 -18.87
CA TRP A 134 -7.56 -5.83 -19.52
C TRP A 134 -7.14 -6.79 -20.62
N THR A 135 -6.32 -6.28 -21.54
CA THR A 135 -5.62 -7.08 -22.54
C THR A 135 -4.12 -7.08 -22.22
N ASP A 136 -3.57 -8.26 -21.98
CA ASP A 136 -2.12 -8.47 -21.90
C ASP A 136 -1.61 -9.03 -23.24
N PRO A 137 -0.73 -8.33 -23.97
CA PRO A 137 -0.17 -8.83 -25.24
C PRO A 137 0.57 -10.17 -25.14
N LYS A 138 1.01 -10.58 -23.94
CA LYS A 138 1.79 -11.80 -23.71
C LYS A 138 0.96 -12.95 -23.13
N ARG A 139 -0.15 -12.64 -22.47
CA ARG A 139 -0.96 -13.62 -21.71
C ARG A 139 -2.38 -13.76 -22.26
N GLY A 140 -2.93 -12.69 -22.83
CA GLY A 140 -4.30 -12.64 -23.34
C GLY A 140 -5.15 -11.69 -22.49
N ASP A 141 -6.46 -11.75 -22.73
CA ASP A 141 -7.41 -10.93 -21.99
C ASP A 141 -7.67 -11.51 -20.60
N GLY A 142 -7.89 -10.63 -19.62
CA GLY A 142 -8.26 -10.99 -18.26
C GLY A 142 -9.36 -10.10 -17.70
N HIS A 143 -10.01 -10.59 -16.65
CA HIS A 143 -11.06 -9.88 -15.92
C HIS A 143 -10.97 -10.15 -14.43
N LEU A 144 -11.32 -9.18 -13.60
CA LEU A 144 -11.54 -9.36 -12.15
C LEU A 144 -12.80 -8.62 -11.69
N ASP A 145 -13.48 -9.20 -10.71
CA ASP A 145 -14.52 -8.59 -9.90
C ASP A 145 -14.31 -9.02 -8.44
N ILE A 146 -13.74 -8.12 -7.65
CA ILE A 146 -13.32 -8.38 -6.28
C ILE A 146 -13.99 -7.40 -5.33
N ARG A 147 -14.63 -7.93 -4.29
CA ARG A 147 -15.14 -7.18 -3.15
C ARG A 147 -14.17 -7.29 -1.98
N VAL A 148 -13.61 -6.15 -1.57
CA VAL A 148 -12.80 -6.03 -0.35
C VAL A 148 -13.68 -5.45 0.76
N ALA A 149 -14.07 -6.26 1.73
CA ALA A 149 -14.94 -5.84 2.83
C ALA A 149 -14.32 -4.71 3.67
N GLN A 150 -15.17 -3.82 4.18
CA GLN A 150 -14.84 -2.81 5.19
C GLN A 150 -15.57 -3.21 6.48
N PRO A 151 -14.95 -4.01 7.36
CA PRO A 151 -15.59 -4.38 8.62
C PRO A 151 -15.93 -3.13 9.44
N PRO A 152 -17.07 -3.12 10.16
CA PRO A 152 -17.45 -1.99 11.00
C PRO A 152 -16.35 -1.65 12.02
N GLY A 153 -15.93 -0.39 12.03
CA GLY A 153 -14.90 0.08 12.94
C GLY A 153 -13.47 -0.33 12.60
N HIS A 154 -13.22 -0.95 11.44
CA HIS A 154 -11.86 -1.27 11.00
C HIS A 154 -11.07 0.01 10.71
N GLU A 155 -9.98 0.19 11.46
CA GLU A 155 -9.10 1.35 11.43
C GLU A 155 -7.99 1.18 10.38
N SER A 156 -7.34 2.28 10.05
CA SER A 156 -6.21 2.34 9.12
C SER A 156 -5.15 3.30 9.60
N LEU A 157 -3.89 3.11 9.17
CA LEU A 157 -2.83 4.04 9.47
C LEU A 157 -2.81 5.14 8.41
N ASN A 158 -3.11 6.37 8.81
CA ASN A 158 -3.12 7.53 7.94
C ASN A 158 -2.13 8.53 8.49
N VAL A 159 -1.06 8.88 7.78
CA VAL A 159 0.03 9.70 8.35
C VAL A 159 0.62 10.64 7.32
N VAL A 160 1.07 11.80 7.79
CA VAL A 160 1.89 12.72 7.00
C VAL A 160 3.34 12.61 7.41
N ILE A 161 4.22 12.34 6.45
CA ILE A 161 5.67 12.43 6.60
C ILE A 161 6.14 13.80 6.10
N PRO A 162 6.60 14.71 6.99
CA PRO A 162 6.85 16.10 6.63
C PRO A 162 8.36 16.40 6.53
N TRP A 163 8.98 16.17 5.37
CA TRP A 163 10.39 16.53 5.16
C TRP A 163 10.63 18.05 5.28
N ASP A 164 9.75 18.86 4.71
CA ASP A 164 9.66 20.31 4.92
C ASP A 164 8.28 20.86 4.51
N GLU A 165 8.13 22.20 4.48
CA GLU A 165 6.87 22.84 4.08
C GLU A 165 6.45 22.57 2.63
N GLN A 166 7.37 22.21 1.74
CA GLN A 166 7.12 22.04 0.29
C GLN A 166 7.21 20.57 -0.15
N ARG A 167 7.85 19.73 0.64
CA ARG A 167 8.05 18.29 0.43
C ARG A 167 7.46 17.53 1.61
N PHE A 168 6.41 16.77 1.33
CA PHE A 168 5.67 15.98 2.31
C PHE A 168 4.87 14.91 1.59
N GLN A 169 4.52 13.84 2.29
CA GLN A 169 3.68 12.76 1.78
C GLN A 169 2.63 12.44 2.82
N PHE A 170 1.36 12.50 2.44
CA PHE A 170 0.27 11.82 3.12
C PHE A 170 0.15 10.39 2.59
N THR A 171 -0.04 9.43 3.48
CA THR A 171 -0.45 8.07 3.14
C THR A 171 -1.71 7.65 3.88
N SER A 172 -2.45 6.74 3.25
CA SER A 172 -3.49 5.94 3.89
C SER A 172 -3.19 4.47 3.64
N LYS A 173 -2.88 3.73 4.71
CA LYS A 173 -2.47 2.33 4.69
C LYS A 173 -3.51 1.47 5.40
N HIS A 174 -4.19 0.62 4.65
CA HIS A 174 -5.17 -0.33 5.19
C HIS A 174 -4.64 -1.73 4.99
N GLN A 175 -4.76 -2.56 6.04
CA GLN A 175 -4.30 -3.94 6.04
C GLN A 175 -5.42 -4.85 6.55
N ALA A 176 -5.30 -6.14 6.24
CA ALA A 176 -6.18 -7.20 6.76
C ALA A 176 -7.68 -7.02 6.50
N ARG A 177 -8.06 -6.33 5.41
CA ARG A 177 -9.46 -6.26 4.97
C ARG A 177 -9.81 -7.55 4.20
N PRO A 178 -10.83 -8.34 4.58
CA PRO A 178 -11.18 -9.56 3.85
C PRO A 178 -11.54 -9.27 2.39
N ALA A 179 -11.01 -10.06 1.45
CA ALA A 179 -11.33 -9.96 0.04
C ALA A 179 -12.02 -11.23 -0.46
N THR A 180 -13.02 -11.08 -1.31
CA THR A 180 -13.72 -12.19 -1.99
C THR A 180 -14.08 -11.80 -3.42
N GLY A 181 -14.11 -12.74 -4.35
CA GLY A 181 -14.60 -12.48 -5.70
C GLY A 181 -14.07 -13.47 -6.73
N THR A 182 -13.99 -13.05 -7.98
CA THR A 182 -13.47 -13.88 -9.07
C THR A 182 -12.46 -13.13 -9.93
N VAL A 183 -11.59 -13.92 -10.56
CA VAL A 183 -10.63 -13.45 -11.54
C VAL A 183 -10.50 -14.48 -12.66
N THR A 184 -10.45 -14.01 -13.90
CA THR A 184 -10.22 -14.84 -15.07
C THR A 184 -8.91 -14.44 -15.72
N ILE A 185 -7.97 -15.38 -15.81
CA ILE A 185 -6.64 -15.23 -16.43
C ILE A 185 -6.46 -16.35 -17.44
N ASP A 186 -6.03 -16.04 -18.66
CA ASP A 186 -5.81 -17.01 -19.73
C ASP A 186 -7.05 -17.89 -20.02
N GLY A 187 -8.26 -17.36 -19.80
CA GLY A 187 -9.53 -18.07 -19.95
C GLY A 187 -9.93 -18.97 -18.78
N GLU A 188 -9.12 -19.05 -17.72
CA GLU A 188 -9.40 -19.81 -16.50
C GLU A 188 -9.95 -18.90 -15.41
N GLU A 189 -11.18 -19.17 -14.97
CA GLU A 189 -11.80 -18.47 -13.83
C GLU A 189 -11.32 -19.09 -12.51
N ARG A 190 -11.02 -18.23 -11.53
CA ARG A 190 -10.60 -18.58 -10.18
C ARG A 190 -11.41 -17.78 -9.18
N THR A 191 -11.79 -18.43 -8.08
CA THR A 191 -12.40 -17.76 -6.94
C THR A 191 -11.29 -17.24 -6.03
N ILE A 192 -11.50 -16.05 -5.46
CA ILE A 192 -10.63 -15.42 -4.48
C ILE A 192 -11.37 -15.36 -3.15
N GLY A 193 -10.70 -15.77 -2.07
CA GLY A 193 -11.21 -15.65 -0.72
C GLY A 193 -12.26 -16.70 -0.33
N GLY A 194 -12.31 -17.06 0.96
CA GLY A 194 -13.30 -17.98 1.52
C GLY A 194 -12.86 -18.56 2.85
N ALA A 195 -13.72 -19.34 3.50
CA ALA A 195 -13.48 -19.90 4.84
C ALA A 195 -12.31 -20.91 4.92
N GLY A 196 -11.75 -21.34 3.79
CA GLY A 196 -10.58 -22.23 3.72
C GLY A 196 -9.43 -21.71 2.86
N ASP A 197 -9.59 -20.54 2.25
CA ASP A 197 -8.58 -19.89 1.40
C ASP A 197 -8.75 -18.37 1.55
N PRO A 198 -8.26 -17.79 2.66
CA PRO A 198 -8.48 -16.38 2.94
C PRO A 198 -7.69 -15.51 1.96
N ALA A 199 -8.31 -14.40 1.55
CA ALA A 199 -7.65 -13.35 0.78
C ALA A 199 -7.78 -12.00 1.48
N TRP A 200 -6.78 -11.16 1.29
CA TRP A 200 -6.63 -9.90 2.00
C TRP A 200 -6.45 -8.73 1.03
N GLY A 201 -7.31 -7.74 1.17
CA GLY A 201 -7.16 -6.43 0.56
C GLY A 201 -6.23 -5.53 1.37
N ILE A 202 -5.27 -4.96 0.67
CA ILE A 202 -4.26 -4.04 1.14
C ILE A 202 -4.43 -2.76 0.32
N PHE A 203 -4.67 -1.63 1.00
CA PHE A 203 -4.81 -0.33 0.36
C PHE A 203 -3.62 0.54 0.69
N ASP A 204 -3.00 1.12 -0.34
CA ASP A 204 -2.02 2.18 -0.22
C ASP A 204 -2.45 3.38 -1.06
N ALA A 205 -2.81 4.46 -0.38
CA ALA A 205 -2.98 5.75 -1.00
C ALA A 205 -1.76 6.62 -0.74
N GLY A 206 -1.18 7.23 -1.77
CA GLY A 206 -0.18 8.29 -1.64
C GLY A 206 -0.72 9.61 -2.14
N ARG A 207 -0.44 10.71 -1.43
CA ARG A 207 -0.72 12.09 -1.86
C ARG A 207 0.39 13.02 -1.39
N GLY A 208 1.12 13.68 -2.29
CA GLY A 208 2.14 14.63 -1.84
C GLY A 208 3.17 15.08 -2.86
N ARG A 209 4.36 15.43 -2.37
CA ARG A 209 5.54 15.91 -3.11
C ARG A 209 6.80 15.36 -2.45
N TRP A 210 7.44 14.41 -3.13
CA TRP A 210 8.60 13.69 -2.60
C TRP A 210 9.89 14.49 -2.83
N PRO A 211 10.95 14.24 -2.06
CA PRO A 211 12.30 14.51 -2.51
C PRO A 211 12.57 13.86 -3.88
N TYR A 212 13.47 14.44 -4.68
CA TYR A 212 13.79 13.89 -6.00
C TYR A 212 14.39 12.48 -5.91
N HIS A 213 15.31 12.28 -4.97
CA HIS A 213 15.88 10.97 -4.64
C HIS A 213 15.23 10.46 -3.36
N THR A 214 14.68 9.25 -3.38
CA THR A 214 14.06 8.63 -2.22
C THR A 214 14.31 7.14 -2.24
N ILE A 215 14.71 6.61 -1.09
CA ILE A 215 14.78 5.18 -0.84
C ILE A 215 13.79 4.89 0.28
N TRP A 216 12.96 3.87 0.12
CA TRP A 216 12.01 3.46 1.15
C TRP A 216 11.97 1.95 1.31
N ASN A 217 11.60 1.51 2.51
CA ASN A 217 11.16 0.16 2.78
C ASN A 217 9.66 0.13 3.05
N TRP A 218 8.91 -0.81 2.48
CA TRP A 218 7.52 -0.98 2.87
C TRP A 218 7.21 -2.45 3.07
N GLY A 219 6.62 -2.78 4.21
CA GLY A 219 6.17 -4.12 4.53
C GLY A 219 4.70 -4.12 4.90
N GLY A 220 4.01 -5.15 4.44
CA GLY A 220 2.62 -5.41 4.72
C GLY A 220 2.41 -6.88 5.05
N ALA A 221 1.43 -7.17 5.90
CA ALA A 221 0.98 -8.54 6.14
C ALA A 221 -0.48 -8.57 6.56
N ALA A 222 -1.12 -9.71 6.34
CA ALA A 222 -2.45 -10.01 6.84
C ALA A 222 -2.62 -11.52 7.08
N GLY A 223 -3.30 -11.84 8.18
CA GLY A 223 -3.61 -13.22 8.56
C GLY A 223 -4.14 -13.27 9.98
N ASP A 224 -4.21 -14.45 10.56
CA ASP A 224 -4.63 -14.63 11.95
C ASP A 224 -3.41 -15.00 12.81
N SER A 225 -3.40 -14.54 14.06
CA SER A 225 -2.43 -14.96 15.07
C SER A 225 -2.69 -16.39 15.54
N ALA A 226 -1.74 -16.98 16.27
CA ALA A 226 -1.84 -18.34 16.80
C ALA A 226 -3.04 -18.56 17.74
N ASP A 227 -3.56 -17.50 18.37
CA ASP A 227 -4.77 -17.50 19.20
C ASP A 227 -6.06 -17.13 18.43
N GLY A 228 -5.96 -16.91 17.12
CA GLY A 228 -7.10 -16.68 16.22
C GLY A 228 -7.55 -15.22 16.08
N ARG A 229 -6.78 -14.23 16.54
CA ARG A 229 -7.09 -12.81 16.32
C ARG A 229 -6.64 -12.36 14.94
N ARG A 230 -7.39 -11.47 14.30
CA ARG A 230 -7.02 -10.93 12.98
C ARG A 230 -5.88 -9.94 13.14
N VAL A 231 -4.80 -10.13 12.38
CA VAL A 231 -3.63 -9.25 12.37
C VAL A 231 -3.41 -8.66 10.98
N GLY A 232 -3.20 -7.34 10.93
CA GLY A 232 -2.64 -6.62 9.79
C GLY A 232 -1.35 -5.91 10.19
N VAL A 233 -0.30 -6.00 9.38
CA VAL A 233 0.98 -5.32 9.65
C VAL A 233 1.20 -4.26 8.59
N GLN A 234 1.56 -3.05 9.02
CA GLN A 234 1.99 -1.94 8.16
C GLN A 234 3.28 -1.37 8.72
N ILE A 235 4.39 -1.54 8.00
CA ILE A 235 5.71 -1.11 8.48
C ILE A 235 6.53 -0.49 7.35
N GLY A 236 7.47 0.38 7.71
CA GLY A 236 8.40 0.99 6.78
C GLY A 236 9.58 1.66 7.46
N ALA A 237 10.57 2.03 6.66
CA ALA A 237 11.79 2.70 7.09
C ALA A 237 12.48 3.45 5.94
N LYS A 238 13.54 4.20 6.27
CA LYS A 238 14.43 4.99 5.40
C LYS A 238 13.92 6.37 5.00
N TRP A 239 12.72 6.52 4.41
CA TRP A 239 12.24 7.85 3.98
C TRP A 239 11.73 8.71 5.14
N THR A 240 11.32 8.07 6.22
CA THR A 240 10.88 8.66 7.48
C THR A 240 12.04 9.12 8.36
N ALA A 241 13.24 8.55 8.14
CA ALA A 241 14.38 8.71 9.01
C ALA A 241 14.73 10.19 9.24
N GLY A 242 14.74 10.60 10.50
CA GLY A 242 15.07 11.97 10.93
C GLY A 242 13.94 12.99 10.76
N THR A 243 12.76 12.60 10.27
CA THR A 243 11.60 13.50 10.19
C THR A 243 10.87 13.64 11.53
N GLY A 244 11.03 12.67 12.43
CA GLY A 244 10.30 12.58 13.69
C GLY A 244 8.87 12.03 13.56
N PHE A 245 8.55 11.40 12.41
CA PHE A 245 7.27 10.77 12.09
C PHE A 245 7.54 9.39 11.49
N THR A 246 6.72 8.39 11.80
CA THR A 246 6.84 7.04 11.20
C THR A 246 5.55 6.52 10.60
N GLU A 247 5.67 5.60 9.65
CA GLU A 247 4.55 4.89 9.01
C GLU A 247 4.51 3.43 9.46
N ASN A 248 4.52 3.23 10.78
CA ASN A 248 4.56 1.91 11.42
C ASN A 248 3.34 1.68 12.31
N GLY A 249 2.70 0.52 12.19
CA GLY A 249 1.59 0.10 13.06
C GLY A 249 1.12 -1.32 12.77
N VAL A 250 0.41 -1.88 13.75
CA VAL A 250 -0.22 -3.21 13.66
C VAL A 250 -1.71 -3.04 13.91
N ILE A 251 -2.54 -3.69 13.10
CA ILE A 251 -3.99 -3.69 13.24
C ILE A 251 -4.40 -5.03 13.83
N VAL A 252 -4.98 -5.03 15.03
CA VAL A 252 -5.51 -6.22 15.71
C VAL A 252 -7.02 -6.12 15.78
N ASP A 253 -7.74 -7.10 15.21
CA ASP A 253 -9.21 -7.13 15.18
C ASP A 253 -9.83 -5.78 14.73
N GLY A 254 -9.19 -5.16 13.74
CA GLY A 254 -9.61 -3.87 13.18
C GLY A 254 -9.19 -2.64 13.99
N ARG A 255 -8.42 -2.77 15.07
CA ARG A 255 -7.90 -1.64 15.87
C ARG A 255 -6.42 -1.42 15.62
N LEU A 256 -6.05 -0.17 15.32
CA LEU A 256 -4.67 0.20 15.03
C LEU A 256 -3.87 0.44 16.32
N GLU A 257 -2.77 -0.27 16.50
CA GLU A 257 -1.69 0.08 17.41
C GLU A 257 -0.59 0.81 16.62
N LYS A 258 -0.45 2.11 16.85
CA LYS A 258 0.57 2.93 16.18
C LYS A 258 1.92 2.65 16.83
N ILE A 259 2.90 2.24 16.01
CA ILE A 259 4.29 2.12 16.45
C ILE A 259 4.98 3.46 16.19
N GLY A 260 5.13 4.24 17.25
CA GLY A 260 5.81 5.54 17.23
C GLY A 260 7.32 5.40 17.38
N GLU A 261 7.98 4.61 16.55
CA GLU A 261 9.45 4.61 16.44
C GLU A 261 9.93 4.12 15.08
N GLU A 262 11.19 4.41 14.76
CA GLU A 262 11.89 3.82 13.63
C GLU A 262 12.22 2.36 13.92
N LEU A 263 11.94 1.48 12.96
CA LEU A 263 12.20 0.05 13.08
C LEU A 263 13.59 -0.31 12.54
N ASP A 264 14.22 -1.33 13.12
CA ASP A 264 15.45 -1.92 12.60
C ASP A 264 15.11 -2.95 11.51
N TRP A 265 15.62 -2.74 10.31
CA TRP A 265 15.43 -3.61 9.16
C TRP A 265 16.75 -4.29 8.80
N SER A 266 16.75 -5.63 8.79
CA SER A 266 17.89 -6.46 8.42
C SER A 266 17.56 -7.34 7.22
N TYR A 267 18.22 -7.07 6.09
CA TYR A 267 18.10 -7.81 4.83
C TYR A 267 19.27 -7.41 3.91
N ASP A 268 19.43 -8.13 2.80
CA ASP A 268 20.45 -7.83 1.79
C ASP A 268 19.77 -7.46 0.46
N TRP A 269 20.04 -6.25 -0.03
CA TRP A 269 19.50 -5.76 -1.30
C TRP A 269 19.91 -6.62 -2.50
N ASP A 270 21.15 -7.13 -2.51
CA ASP A 270 21.66 -7.94 -3.62
C ASP A 270 21.21 -9.41 -3.50
N ARG A 271 20.61 -9.79 -2.37
CA ARG A 271 20.03 -11.12 -2.11
C ARG A 271 18.61 -10.96 -1.55
N PRO A 272 17.68 -10.40 -2.33
CA PRO A 272 16.34 -10.02 -1.85
C PRO A 272 15.49 -11.23 -1.42
N MET A 273 15.84 -12.44 -1.89
CA MET A 273 15.19 -13.69 -1.50
C MET A 273 15.71 -14.28 -0.19
N GLU A 274 16.76 -13.74 0.43
CA GLU A 274 17.13 -14.08 1.80
C GLU A 274 16.11 -13.47 2.79
N PRO A 275 15.94 -14.05 4.00
CA PRO A 275 14.96 -13.56 4.96
C PRO A 275 15.12 -12.08 5.32
N TRP A 276 13.99 -11.39 5.47
CA TRP A 276 13.95 -10.00 5.93
C TRP A 276 13.47 -9.97 7.37
N ARG A 277 14.23 -9.35 8.27
CA ARG A 277 13.85 -9.25 9.67
C ARG A 277 13.60 -7.81 10.07
N VAL A 278 12.51 -7.57 10.78
CA VAL A 278 12.13 -6.24 11.27
C VAL A 278 11.87 -6.29 12.77
N ARG A 279 12.51 -5.38 13.50
CA ARG A 279 12.46 -5.32 14.97
C ARG A 279 12.19 -3.91 15.47
N ASP A 280 11.41 -3.80 16.54
CA ASP A 280 11.33 -2.59 17.35
C ASP A 280 12.37 -2.63 18.48
N SER A 281 12.51 -1.54 19.24
CA SER A 281 13.50 -1.47 20.30
C SER A 281 13.08 -2.20 21.58
N SER A 282 11.77 -2.41 21.75
CA SER A 282 11.18 -3.07 22.92
C SER A 282 11.20 -4.60 22.83
N GLY A 283 11.27 -5.15 21.62
CA GLY A 283 11.10 -6.57 21.32
C GLY A 283 9.63 -6.99 21.19
N ALA A 284 8.67 -6.06 21.29
CA ALA A 284 7.25 -6.36 21.06
C ALA A 284 6.95 -6.67 19.59
N LEU A 285 7.70 -6.05 18.67
CA LEU A 285 7.71 -6.40 17.26
C LEU A 285 9.05 -7.05 16.91
N ASP A 286 9.02 -8.33 16.55
CA ASP A 286 10.16 -9.07 16.00
C ASP A 286 9.62 -10.10 15.02
N ILE A 287 9.63 -9.74 13.75
CA ILE A 287 9.06 -10.54 12.66
C ILE A 287 10.09 -10.78 11.57
N GLU A 288 10.03 -11.97 10.99
CA GLU A 288 10.87 -12.40 9.87
C GLU A 288 9.97 -12.81 8.70
N LEU A 289 10.22 -12.23 7.53
CA LEU A 289 9.64 -12.65 6.26
C LEU A 289 10.57 -13.67 5.63
N VAL A 290 10.00 -14.80 5.22
CA VAL A 290 10.66 -15.73 4.32
C VAL A 290 10.06 -15.51 2.92
N PRO A 291 10.81 -14.89 1.99
CA PRO A 291 10.36 -14.70 0.62
C PRO A 291 10.20 -16.01 -0.15
N ASP A 292 9.18 -16.09 -0.99
CA ASP A 292 9.01 -17.15 -2.01
C ASP A 292 8.93 -16.61 -3.44
N HIS A 293 8.73 -15.29 -3.62
CA HIS A 293 8.71 -14.63 -4.91
C HIS A 293 9.30 -13.22 -4.85
N ASP A 294 10.07 -12.83 -5.87
CA ASP A 294 10.54 -11.44 -6.03
C ASP A 294 9.95 -10.83 -7.30
N ARG A 295 9.10 -9.81 -7.11
CA ARG A 295 8.68 -8.93 -8.19
C ARG A 295 9.73 -7.84 -8.37
N HIS A 296 10.79 -8.17 -9.10
CA HIS A 296 11.81 -7.21 -9.48
C HIS A 296 11.32 -6.33 -10.63
N SER A 297 11.34 -5.01 -10.44
CA SER A 297 11.03 -4.05 -11.48
C SER A 297 12.11 -2.99 -11.57
N ARG A 298 12.46 -2.63 -12.81
CA ARG A 298 13.42 -1.57 -13.10
C ARG A 298 12.96 -0.74 -14.27
N LEU A 299 12.87 0.56 -14.04
CA LEU A 299 12.54 1.57 -15.03
C LEU A 299 13.63 2.63 -15.07
N ALA A 300 14.20 2.84 -16.25
CA ALA A 300 15.12 3.94 -16.52
C ALA A 300 14.63 4.72 -17.75
N LEU A 301 14.19 5.96 -17.55
CA LEU A 301 13.68 6.84 -18.60
C LEU A 301 14.31 8.24 -18.45
N GLY A 302 15.40 8.48 -19.17
CA GLY A 302 16.14 9.73 -19.09
C GLY A 302 16.66 9.99 -17.68
N PHE A 303 16.16 11.04 -17.02
CA PHE A 303 16.54 11.39 -15.64
C PHE A 303 15.75 10.63 -14.58
N ALA A 304 14.63 9.98 -14.95
CA ALA A 304 13.84 9.18 -14.03
C ALA A 304 14.40 7.76 -13.91
N HIS A 305 14.60 7.30 -12.67
CA HIS A 305 15.03 5.94 -12.36
C HIS A 305 14.19 5.39 -11.21
N ASN A 306 13.72 4.16 -11.34
CA ASN A 306 13.05 3.44 -10.28
C ASN A 306 13.49 1.97 -10.37
N GLU A 307 13.95 1.42 -9.25
CA GLU A 307 14.29 0.02 -9.10
C GLU A 307 13.69 -0.47 -7.80
N VAL A 308 12.92 -1.56 -7.86
CA VAL A 308 12.16 -2.09 -6.74
C VAL A 308 12.35 -3.59 -6.70
N HIS A 309 12.73 -4.09 -5.53
CA HIS A 309 12.48 -5.47 -5.14
C HIS A 309 11.27 -5.45 -4.23
N GLN A 310 10.18 -6.06 -4.67
CA GLN A 310 8.99 -6.31 -3.85
C GLN A 310 8.86 -7.81 -3.70
N VAL A 311 9.30 -8.31 -2.56
CA VAL A 311 9.30 -9.73 -2.25
C VAL A 311 8.05 -10.12 -1.50
N PHE A 312 7.42 -11.20 -1.95
CA PHE A 312 6.24 -11.78 -1.32
C PHE A 312 6.63 -13.05 -0.60
N GLY A 313 5.88 -13.38 0.44
CA GLY A 313 6.10 -14.58 1.22
C GLY A 313 5.29 -14.57 2.50
N ARG A 314 5.86 -15.16 3.56
CA ARG A 314 5.16 -15.32 4.83
C ARG A 314 5.95 -14.77 6.01
N TRP A 315 5.28 -13.96 6.83
CA TRP A 315 5.83 -13.40 8.06
C TRP A 315 5.59 -14.35 9.23
N THR A 316 6.60 -14.53 10.06
CA THR A 316 6.53 -15.29 11.32
C THR A 316 7.24 -14.51 12.41
N GLY A 317 6.67 -14.44 13.61
CA GLY A 317 7.25 -13.62 14.66
C GLY A 317 6.28 -13.20 15.74
N SER A 318 6.66 -12.16 16.46
CA SER A 318 5.82 -11.52 17.48
C SER A 318 5.45 -10.10 17.03
N VAL A 319 4.20 -9.72 17.26
CA VAL A 319 3.70 -8.36 17.01
C VAL A 319 3.00 -7.82 18.26
N PRO A 320 2.93 -6.49 18.46
CA PRO A 320 2.16 -5.91 19.56
C PRO A 320 0.70 -6.34 19.54
N ASP A 321 0.13 -6.59 20.72
CA ASP A 321 -1.25 -7.06 20.86
C ASP A 321 -2.30 -5.92 21.00
N GLY A 322 -1.83 -4.67 21.17
CA GLY A 322 -2.64 -3.47 21.41
C GLY A 322 -2.85 -3.11 22.89
N ASP A 323 -2.49 -4.00 23.81
CA ASP A 323 -2.73 -3.89 25.26
C ASP A 323 -1.42 -4.03 26.09
N GLY A 324 -0.26 -3.81 25.44
CA GLY A 324 1.07 -3.86 26.05
C GLY A 324 1.71 -5.26 26.09
N GLY A 325 1.06 -6.27 25.51
CA GLY A 325 1.60 -7.60 25.28
C GLY A 325 1.95 -7.85 23.81
N THR A 326 2.06 -9.13 23.44
CA THR A 326 2.39 -9.56 22.08
C THR A 326 1.53 -10.72 21.62
N LEU A 327 1.29 -10.78 20.31
CA LEU A 327 0.74 -11.92 19.60
C LEU A 327 1.82 -12.65 18.84
N ARG A 328 1.70 -13.98 18.80
CA ARG A 328 2.45 -14.81 17.86
C ARG A 328 1.71 -14.86 16.52
N VAL A 329 2.41 -14.54 15.44
CA VAL A 329 1.95 -14.80 14.06
C VAL A 329 2.81 -15.91 13.45
N GLU A 330 2.15 -16.83 12.76
CA GLU A 330 2.80 -17.98 12.13
C GLU A 330 2.43 -18.02 10.66
N ALA A 331 3.43 -17.77 9.81
CA ALA A 331 3.32 -17.86 8.36
C ALA A 331 2.17 -17.05 7.74
N ILE A 332 1.87 -15.85 8.25
CA ILE A 332 0.84 -14.97 7.68
C ILE A 332 1.32 -14.37 6.34
N LEU A 333 0.41 -14.24 5.38
CA LEU A 333 0.73 -13.71 4.05
C LEU A 333 1.18 -12.26 4.14
N GLY A 334 2.21 -11.91 3.37
CA GLY A 334 2.64 -10.53 3.27
C GLY A 334 3.73 -10.31 2.24
N PHE A 335 4.37 -9.15 2.37
CA PHE A 335 5.45 -8.71 1.52
C PHE A 335 6.39 -7.76 2.25
N ALA A 336 7.56 -7.57 1.67
CA ALA A 336 8.47 -6.47 1.95
C ALA A 336 8.98 -5.90 0.63
N GLU A 337 9.25 -4.61 0.59
CA GLU A 337 9.94 -3.99 -0.53
C GLU A 337 11.06 -3.06 -0.07
N GLU A 338 12.07 -2.92 -0.93
CA GLU A 338 12.87 -1.70 -1.00
C GLU A 338 12.69 -1.09 -2.39
N SER A 339 12.40 0.21 -2.42
CA SER A 339 12.40 1.00 -3.65
C SER A 339 13.51 2.02 -3.63
N ARG A 340 14.17 2.18 -4.78
CA ARG A 340 15.19 3.21 -5.04
C ARG A 340 14.74 4.08 -6.20
N SER A 341 14.28 5.28 -5.88
CA SER A 341 13.61 6.16 -6.85
C SER A 341 14.31 7.50 -7.04
N ARG A 342 14.32 7.96 -8.29
CA ARG A 342 14.74 9.29 -8.77
C ARG A 342 13.65 9.80 -9.71
N TRP A 343 12.82 10.75 -9.25
CA TRP A 343 11.62 11.19 -9.97
C TRP A 343 11.04 12.52 -9.50
#